data_AF-A0AA35TD40-F1
#
_entry.id   AF-A0AA35TD40-F1
#
_cell.length_a   1.000
_cell.length_b   1.000
_cell.length_c   1.000
_cell.angle_alpha   90.00
_cell.angle_beta   90.00
_cell.angle_gamma   90.00
#
_symmetry.space_group_name_H-M   'P 1'
#
loop_
_entity.id
_entity.type
_entity.pdbx_description
1 polymer ?
#
loop_
_entity_poly.entity_id
_entity_poly.type
_entity_poly.pdbx_seq_one_letter_code
_entity_poly.pdbx_strand_id
1 'polypeptide(L)'
;PCLYTQGRTELHDAAERGDVEVVERLLSTSVNINSRTEEEGDTALLLASLRGDVEVVRLLLKAGAVVFIPDKVWRTCHVLLLVGYVRLSLLA
;
A
#
# COMPACT_ATOMS: atom_id res chain seq x y z
N PRO A 1 -14.93 22.19 3.36
CA PRO A 1 -14.62 21.31 4.51
C PRO A 1 -14.43 19.86 4.01
N CYS A 2 -13.19 19.51 3.69
CA CYS A 2 -12.80 18.16 3.26
C CYS A 2 -12.75 17.24 4.49
N LEU A 3 -13.84 16.52 4.74
CA LEU A 3 -13.89 15.45 5.73
C LEU A 3 -13.28 14.19 5.09
N TYR A 4 -11.95 14.10 5.09
CA TYR A 4 -11.22 12.89 4.69
C TYR A 4 -10.18 12.52 5.78
N THR A 5 -10.49 12.73 7.05
CA THR A 5 -9.48 12.67 8.14
C THR A 5 -9.85 11.73 9.28
N GLN A 6 -10.42 10.56 8.98
CA GLN A 6 -10.60 9.51 9.98
C GLN A 6 -9.69 8.33 9.62
N GLY A 7 -8.48 8.35 10.18
CA GLY A 7 -7.57 7.20 10.16
C GLY A 7 -6.57 7.09 9.00
N ARG A 8 -6.54 8.01 8.02
CA ARG A 8 -5.46 7.99 7.00
C ARG A 8 -4.16 8.56 7.53
N THR A 9 -3.13 7.71 7.57
CA THR A 9 -1.72 8.09 7.76
C THR A 9 -1.14 8.74 6.48
N GLU A 10 -0.11 9.56 6.61
CA GLU A 10 0.64 10.14 5.48
C GLU A 10 1.10 9.10 4.43
N LEU A 11 1.39 7.87 4.88
CA LEU A 11 1.75 6.76 4.00
C LEU A 11 0.59 6.33 3.07
N HIS A 12 -0.66 6.42 3.52
CA HIS A 12 -1.82 6.12 2.69
C HIS A 12 -1.98 7.15 1.59
N ASP A 13 -1.84 8.44 1.91
CA ASP A 13 -1.95 9.50 0.92
C ASP A 13 -0.79 9.44 -0.09
N ALA A 14 0.43 9.15 0.38
CA ALA A 14 1.59 8.96 -0.50
C ALA A 14 1.40 7.75 -1.43
N ALA A 15 0.86 6.64 -0.91
CA ALA A 15 0.57 5.44 -1.68
C ALA A 15 -0.57 5.65 -2.70
N GLU A 16 -1.63 6.37 -2.32
CA GLU A 16 -2.73 6.74 -3.23
C GLU A 16 -2.26 7.71 -4.31
N ARG A 17 -1.33 8.63 -3.98
CA ARG A 17 -0.72 9.57 -4.93
C ARG A 17 0.36 8.95 -5.80
N GLY A 18 0.85 7.76 -5.49
CA GLY A 18 1.96 7.13 -6.21
C GLY A 18 3.31 7.83 -6.01
N ASP A 19 3.44 8.63 -4.94
CA ASP A 19 4.62 9.45 -4.69
C ASP A 19 5.76 8.60 -4.11
N VAL A 20 6.54 7.98 -5.00
CA VAL A 20 7.67 7.10 -4.64
C VAL A 20 8.64 7.76 -3.65
N GLU A 21 9.07 9.01 -3.90
CA GLU A 21 10.01 9.73 -3.02
C GLU A 21 9.43 9.98 -1.61
N VAL A 22 8.13 10.24 -1.53
CA VAL A 22 7.46 10.45 -0.24
C VAL A 22 7.33 9.13 0.50
N VAL A 23 6.98 8.06 -0.22
CA VAL A 23 6.93 6.70 0.34
C VAL A 23 8.31 6.28 0.86
N GLU A 24 9.40 6.48 0.11
CA GLU A 24 10.76 6.17 0.59
C GLU A 24 11.14 6.95 1.85
N ARG A 25 10.84 8.25 1.90
CA ARG A 25 11.05 9.05 3.11
C ARG A 25 10.25 8.53 4.30
N LEU A 26 8.97 8.21 4.10
CA LEU A 26 8.11 7.70 5.15
C LEU A 26 8.54 6.30 5.62
N LEU A 27 9.03 5.46 4.71
CA LEU A 27 9.61 4.15 5.03
C LEU A 27 10.95 4.27 5.77
N SER A 28 11.73 5.32 5.53
CA SER A 28 12.93 5.63 6.32
C SER A 28 12.61 6.09 7.75
N THR A 29 11.37 6.53 7.98
CA THR A 29 10.85 6.88 9.29
C THR A 29 10.21 5.64 9.92
N SER A 30 10.17 5.54 11.26
CA SER A 30 9.49 4.44 11.97
C SER A 30 7.96 4.54 11.87
N VAL A 31 7.42 4.55 10.65
CA VAL A 31 5.99 4.57 10.34
C VAL A 31 5.44 3.14 10.39
N ASN A 32 4.20 3.01 10.86
CA ASN A 32 3.50 1.74 10.82
C ASN A 32 3.04 1.43 9.38
N ILE A 33 3.79 0.60 8.67
CA ILE A 33 3.56 0.23 7.27
C ILE A 33 2.23 -0.51 7.07
N ASN A 34 1.77 -1.20 8.11
CA ASN A 34 0.55 -2.00 8.12
C ASN A 34 -0.63 -1.24 8.75
N SER A 35 -0.54 0.09 8.85
CA SER A 35 -1.67 0.91 9.28
C SER A 35 -2.85 0.72 8.31
N ARG A 36 -4.05 0.81 8.87
CA ARG A 36 -5.31 0.61 8.15
C ARG A 36 -6.11 1.88 8.25
N THR A 37 -6.77 2.27 7.17
CA THR A 37 -7.75 3.35 7.22
C THR A 37 -8.94 2.95 8.10
N GLU A 38 -9.45 3.86 8.92
CA GLU A 38 -10.59 3.55 9.81
C GLU A 38 -11.89 3.34 9.03
N GLU A 39 -12.03 4.01 7.88
CA GLU A 39 -13.26 3.99 7.09
C GLU A 39 -13.43 2.70 6.26
N GLU A 40 -12.35 2.28 5.58
CA GLU A 40 -12.39 1.18 4.60
C GLU A 40 -11.56 -0.04 5.04
N GLY A 41 -10.71 0.11 6.05
CA GLY A 41 -9.74 -0.90 6.47
C GLY A 41 -8.61 -1.10 5.46
N ASP A 42 -8.36 -0.13 4.60
CA ASP A 42 -7.39 -0.26 3.51
C ASP A 42 -5.98 0.01 4.02
N THR A 43 -4.99 -0.76 3.56
CA THR A 43 -3.57 -0.51 3.84
C THR A 43 -2.95 0.32 2.72
N ALA A 44 -1.83 0.99 3.00
CA ALA A 44 -1.05 1.70 1.98
C ALA A 44 -0.71 0.80 0.77
N LEU A 45 -0.41 -0.49 1.00
CA LEU A 45 -0.15 -1.46 -0.06
C LEU A 45 -1.35 -1.66 -1.00
N LEU A 46 -2.56 -1.69 -0.43
CA LEU A 46 -3.78 -1.85 -1.21
C LEU A 46 -4.04 -0.59 -2.07
N LEU A 47 -3.86 0.61 -1.51
CA LEU A 47 -4.03 1.87 -2.25
C LEU A 47 -3.05 1.97 -3.43
N ALA A 48 -1.77 1.66 -3.20
CA ALA A 48 -0.77 1.61 -4.27
C ALA A 48 -1.09 0.54 -5.33
N SER A 49 -1.64 -0.61 -4.91
CA SER A 49 -2.03 -1.69 -5.81
C SER A 49 -3.26 -1.33 -6.65
N LEU A 50 -4.27 -0.68 -6.06
CA LEU A 50 -5.46 -0.20 -6.78
C LEU A 50 -5.10 0.81 -7.85
N ARG A 51 -4.05 1.60 -7.61
CA ARG A 51 -3.50 2.53 -8.59
C ARG A 51 -2.65 1.87 -9.66
N GLY A 52 -2.03 0.72 -9.35
CA GLY A 52 -1.13 0.00 -10.26
C GLY A 52 0.32 0.46 -10.20
N ASP A 53 0.71 1.21 -9.16
CA ASP A 53 2.07 1.72 -9.01
C ASP A 53 3.01 0.64 -8.48
N VAL A 54 3.56 -0.12 -9.42
CA VAL A 54 4.48 -1.26 -9.17
C VAL A 54 5.66 -0.86 -8.29
N GLU A 55 6.20 0.35 -8.43
CA GLU A 55 7.37 0.78 -7.68
C GLU A 55 7.04 1.07 -6.22
N VAL A 56 5.92 1.74 -5.95
CA VAL A 56 5.44 1.94 -4.57
C VAL A 56 5.10 0.60 -3.92
N VAL A 57 4.44 -0.30 -4.65
CA VAL A 57 4.15 -1.68 -4.20
C VAL A 57 5.45 -2.41 -3.85
N ARG A 58 6.49 -2.30 -4.69
CA ARG A 58 7.80 -2.92 -4.44
C ARG A 58 8.45 -2.38 -3.16
N LEU A 59 8.41 -1.08 -2.93
CA LEU A 59 8.96 -0.45 -1.73
C LEU A 59 8.23 -0.91 -0.47
N LEU A 60 6.89 -0.92 -0.50
CA LEU A 60 6.07 -1.38 0.62
C LEU A 60 6.30 -2.87 0.92
N LEU A 61 6.42 -3.72 -0.10
CA LEU A 61 6.76 -5.14 0.08
C LEU A 61 8.16 -5.33 0.66
N LYS A 62 9.16 -4.56 0.20
CA LYS A 62 10.52 -4.57 0.76
C LYS A 62 10.53 -4.15 2.23
N ALA A 63 9.65 -3.23 2.61
CA ALA A 63 9.51 -2.77 3.98
C ALA A 63 8.75 -3.76 4.89
N GLY A 64 8.21 -4.86 4.34
CA GLY A 64 7.48 -5.87 5.10
C GLY A 64 5.98 -5.62 5.24
N ALA A 65 5.38 -4.91 4.27
CA ALA A 65 3.93 -4.74 4.22
C ALA A 65 3.19 -6.09 4.10
N VAL A 66 2.11 -6.24 4.86
CA VAL A 66 1.26 -7.43 4.87
C VAL A 66 0.30 -7.37 3.70
N VAL A 67 0.33 -8.42 2.88
CA VAL A 67 -0.50 -8.59 1.68
C VAL A 67 -1.91 -9.09 2.01
N PHE A 68 -2.06 -9.78 3.15
CA PHE A 68 -3.30 -10.47 3.50
C PHE A 68 -4.20 -9.60 4.39
N ILE A 69 -5.39 -9.27 3.87
CA ILE A 69 -6.43 -8.57 4.62
C ILE A 69 -7.65 -9.49 4.70
N PRO A 70 -8.06 -9.96 5.90
CA PRO A 70 -9.14 -10.94 6.04
C PRO A 70 -10.53 -10.36 5.73
N ASP A 71 -10.68 -9.03 5.78
CA ASP A 71 -11.98 -8.36 5.77
C ASP A 71 -12.60 -8.25 4.36
N LYS A 72 -11.78 -8.24 3.30
CA LYS A 72 -12.23 -8.01 1.92
C LYS A 72 -11.49 -8.90 0.92
N VAL A 73 -11.94 -10.15 0.82
CA VAL A 73 -11.35 -11.21 -0.03
C VAL A 73 -11.09 -10.74 -1.47
N TRP A 74 -12.01 -9.97 -2.07
CA TRP A 74 -11.86 -9.46 -3.44
C TRP A 74 -10.69 -8.47 -3.60
N ARG A 75 -10.39 -7.67 -2.58
CA ARG A 75 -9.25 -6.72 -2.55
C ARG A 75 -7.93 -7.47 -2.39
N THR A 76 -7.93 -8.49 -1.52
CA THR A 76 -6.78 -9.36 -1.32
C THR A 76 -6.39 -10.08 -2.61
N CYS A 77 -7.35 -10.54 -3.41
CA CYS A 77 -7.06 -11.13 -4.74
C CYS A 77 -6.37 -10.14 -5.69
N HIS A 78 -6.78 -8.86 -5.67
CA HIS A 78 -6.20 -7.82 -6.53
C HIS A 78 -4.73 -7.55 -6.17
N VAL A 79 -4.43 -7.42 -4.86
CA VAL A 79 -3.06 -7.26 -4.37
C VAL A 79 -2.23 -8.51 -4.66
N LEU A 80 -2.75 -9.71 -4.42
CA LEU A 80 -2.03 -10.97 -4.70
C LEU A 80 -1.67 -11.14 -6.18
N LEU A 81 -2.57 -10.75 -7.09
CA LEU A 81 -2.29 -10.77 -8.53
C LEU A 81 -1.12 -9.83 -8.85
N LEU A 82 -1.17 -8.60 -8.36
CA LEU A 82 -0.15 -7.58 -8.61
C LEU A 82 1.20 -7.95 -7.97
N VAL A 83 1.19 -8.42 -6.72
CA VAL A 83 2.38 -8.96 -6.03
C VAL A 83 2.93 -10.17 -6.79
N GLY A 84 2.08 -11.04 -7.32
CA GLY A 84 2.48 -12.15 -8.19
C GLY A 84 3.19 -11.65 -9.46
N TYR A 85 2.64 -10.65 -10.15
CA TYR A 85 3.28 -10.00 -11.29
C TYR A 85 4.61 -9.32 -10.93
N VAL A 86 4.68 -8.58 -9.82
CA VAL A 86 5.91 -7.94 -9.33
C VAL A 86 6.98 -8.98 -8.99
N ARG A 87 6.57 -10.11 -8.40
CA ARG A 87 7.47 -11.20 -8.00
C ARG A 87 7.97 -12.01 -9.20
N LEU A 88 7.13 -12.22 -10.21
CA LEU A 88 7.53 -12.82 -11.49
C LEU A 88 8.51 -11.93 -12.26
N SER A 89 8.27 -10.62 -12.28
CA SER A 89 9.16 -9.65 -12.95
C SER A 89 10.51 -9.42 -12.24
N LEU A 90 10.68 -9.92 -11.02
CA LEU A 90 11.97 -9.94 -10.29
C LEU A 90 12.77 -11.23 -10.48
N LEU A 91 12.15 -12.28 -11.03
CA LEU A 91 12.75 -13.59 -11.24
C LEU A 91 13.22 -13.82 -12.68
N ALA A 92 12.99 -12.85 -13.57
CA ALA A 92 13.47 -12.82 -14.96
C ALA A 92 14.70 -11.92 -15.07
#